data_AF-A0A8B3E9Y2-F1
#
_entry.id   AF-A0A8B3E9Y2-F1
#
_cell.length_a   1.000
_cell.length_b   1.000
_cell.length_c   1.000
_cell.angle_alpha   90.00
_cell.angle_beta   90.00
_cell.angle_gamma   90.00
#
_symmetry.space_group_name_H-M   'P 1'
#
loop_
_entity.id
_entity.type
_entity.pdbx_description
1 polymer ?
#
loop_
_entity_poly.entity_id
_entity_poly.type
_entity_poly.pdbx_seq_one_letter_code
_entity_poly.pdbx_strand_id
1 'polypeptide(L)'
;MAALTKVKLCQLDDLMPFIGATVLIEGEHVALFYIPDSGVYAVQDWDPIGNAYVMSRGIVGDIDGEMCVASPLYKQHFSLTSGQCLEDKAHCLKTWQVTVDDNQVCYLVEE
;
A
#
# COMPACT_ATOMS: atom_id res chain seq x y z
N MET A 1 23.61 -6.00 13.39
CA MET A 1 22.87 -6.09 12.11
C MET A 1 21.55 -6.74 12.47
N ALA A 2 20.44 -6.00 12.37
CA ALA A 2 19.12 -6.58 12.55
C ALA A 2 18.86 -7.60 11.42
N ALA A 3 18.31 -8.75 11.75
CA ALA A 3 17.88 -9.72 10.75
C ALA A 3 16.51 -9.26 10.22
N LEU A 4 16.37 -9.17 8.90
CA LEU A 4 15.08 -8.91 8.28
C LEU A 4 14.43 -10.26 7.97
N THR A 5 13.33 -10.55 8.65
CA THR A 5 12.56 -11.78 8.42
C THR A 5 11.42 -11.50 7.45
N LYS A 6 11.22 -12.41 6.48
CA LYS A 6 10.12 -12.33 5.51
C LYS A 6 8.92 -13.14 6.00
N VAL A 7 7.76 -12.51 6.09
CA VAL A 7 6.50 -13.18 6.43
C VAL A 7 5.54 -13.13 5.24
N LYS A 8 4.97 -14.28 4.90
CA LYS A 8 4.11 -14.47 3.71
C LYS A 8 2.76 -13.77 3.89
N LEU A 9 2.31 -13.10 2.82
CA LEU A 9 1.00 -12.45 2.75
C LEU A 9 0.02 -13.18 1.82
N CYS A 10 0.29 -13.16 0.51
CA CYS A 10 -0.55 -13.72 -0.54
C CYS A 10 0.31 -14.16 -1.74
N GLN A 11 -0.30 -14.75 -2.77
CA GLN A 11 0.37 -14.92 -4.06
C GLN A 11 0.27 -13.62 -4.87
N LEU A 12 1.21 -13.37 -5.78
CA LEU A 12 1.17 -12.21 -6.67
C LEU A 12 -0.05 -12.30 -7.59
N ASP A 13 -0.40 -13.50 -8.04
CA ASP A 13 -1.55 -13.77 -8.91
C ASP A 13 -2.91 -13.45 -8.25
N ASP A 14 -2.95 -13.34 -6.91
CA ASP A 14 -4.14 -12.89 -6.17
C ASP A 14 -4.35 -11.36 -6.32
N LEU A 15 -3.34 -10.63 -6.78
CA LEU A 15 -3.36 -9.17 -6.93
C LEU A 15 -3.64 -8.78 -8.38
N MET A 16 -4.76 -8.09 -8.59
CA MET A 16 -5.04 -7.47 -9.87
C MET A 16 -4.18 -6.21 -10.05
N PRO A 17 -3.55 -6.00 -11.23
CA PRO A 17 -2.79 -4.78 -11.50
C PRO A 17 -3.61 -3.52 -11.24
N PHE A 18 -3.02 -2.55 -10.53
CA PHE A 18 -3.57 -1.23 -10.20
C PHE A 18 -4.86 -1.24 -9.35
N ILE A 19 -5.30 -2.40 -8.86
CA ILE A 19 -6.47 -2.53 -8.00
C ILE A 19 -6.01 -2.94 -6.61
N GLY A 20 -6.51 -2.26 -5.59
CA GLY A 20 -6.14 -2.55 -4.22
C GLY A 20 -6.76 -3.84 -3.69
N ALA A 21 -5.98 -4.59 -2.92
CA ALA A 21 -6.44 -5.75 -2.16
C ALA A 21 -6.17 -5.53 -0.67
N THR A 22 -7.13 -5.86 0.18
CA THR A 22 -6.97 -5.72 1.64
C THR A 22 -6.37 -6.99 2.24
N VAL A 23 -5.34 -6.84 3.06
CA VAL A 23 -4.76 -7.89 3.90
C VAL A 23 -4.69 -7.43 5.35
N LEU A 24 -4.40 -8.37 6.26
CA LEU A 24 -4.19 -8.09 7.67
C LEU A 24 -2.73 -8.37 8.04
N ILE A 25 -2.03 -7.38 8.58
CA ILE A 25 -0.65 -7.51 9.07
C ILE A 25 -0.66 -7.20 10.57
N GLU A 26 -0.39 -8.19 11.41
CA GLU A 26 -0.38 -8.03 12.89
C GLU A 26 -1.65 -7.35 13.45
N GLY A 27 -2.81 -7.57 12.83
CA GLY A 27 -4.08 -6.95 13.22
C GLY A 27 -4.37 -5.57 12.59
N GLU A 28 -3.44 -5.01 11.81
CA GLU A 28 -3.63 -3.77 11.06
C GLU A 28 -4.16 -4.06 9.64
N HIS A 29 -5.16 -3.30 9.21
CA HIS A 29 -5.70 -3.38 7.84
C HIS A 29 -4.77 -2.67 6.85
N VAL A 30 -4.30 -3.40 5.85
CA VAL A 30 -3.32 -2.92 4.88
C VAL A 30 -3.88 -3.10 3.46
N ALA A 31 -3.80 -2.05 2.65
CA ALA A 31 -4.09 -2.08 1.23
C ALA A 31 -2.80 -2.37 0.45
N LEU A 32 -2.81 -3.48 -0.28
CA LEU A 32 -1.77 -3.86 -1.24
C LEU A 32 -2.13 -3.33 -2.63
N PHE A 33 -1.16 -2.75 -3.32
CA PHE A 33 -1.29 -2.33 -4.72
C PHE A 33 -0.18 -2.96 -5.55
N TYR A 34 -0.56 -3.77 -6.53
CA TYR A 34 0.38 -4.29 -7.52
C TYR A 34 0.50 -3.34 -8.70
N ILE A 35 1.69 -2.77 -8.89
CA ILE A 35 2.05 -1.91 -10.01
C ILE A 35 3.01 -2.71 -10.91
N PRO A 36 2.58 -3.12 -12.11
CA PRO A 36 3.47 -3.71 -13.09
C PRO A 36 4.75 -2.89 -13.26
N ASP A 37 5.88 -3.57 -13.43
CA ASP A 37 7.23 -2.99 -13.55
C ASP A 37 7.81 -2.29 -12.29
N SER A 38 6.99 -1.93 -11.30
CA SER A 38 7.43 -1.30 -10.04
C SER A 38 7.36 -2.21 -8.80
N GLY A 39 6.47 -3.22 -8.81
CA GLY A 39 6.29 -4.18 -7.73
C GLY A 39 5.02 -3.99 -6.91
N VAL A 40 5.03 -4.44 -5.65
CA VAL A 40 3.87 -4.37 -4.75
C VAL A 40 4.14 -3.34 -3.66
N TYR A 41 3.21 -2.40 -3.51
CA TYR A 41 3.20 -1.41 -2.44
C TYR A 41 2.19 -1.78 -1.37
N ALA A 42 2.46 -1.42 -0.13
CA ALA A 42 1.57 -1.66 1.00
C ALA A 42 1.41 -0.40 1.83
N VAL A 43 0.17 0.05 1.97
CA VAL A 43 -0.20 1.24 2.75
C VAL A 43 -1.37 0.91 3.67
N GLN A 44 -1.62 1.71 4.71
CA GLN A 44 -2.75 1.44 5.61
C GLN A 44 -4.07 1.55 4.83
N ASP A 45 -5.03 0.66 5.11
CA ASP A 45 -6.31 0.67 4.41
C ASP A 45 -7.26 1.77 4.95
N TRP A 46 -6.97 2.27 6.16
CA TRP A 46 -7.71 3.35 6.80
C TRP A 46 -7.36 4.71 6.19
N ASP A 47 -8.34 5.40 5.64
CA ASP A 47 -8.25 6.80 5.23
C ASP A 47 -8.25 7.71 6.48
N PRO A 48 -7.16 8.43 6.79
CA PRO A 48 -7.06 9.28 7.97
C PRO A 48 -7.91 10.57 7.89
N ILE A 49 -8.37 10.94 6.69
CA ILE A 49 -9.19 12.15 6.46
C ILE A 49 -10.67 11.74 6.44
N GLY A 50 -10.98 10.67 5.72
CA GLY A 50 -12.32 10.12 5.57
C GLY A 50 -12.81 9.27 6.74
N ASN A 51 -11.89 8.80 7.60
CA ASN A 51 -12.14 7.94 8.76
C ASN A 51 -12.88 6.63 8.41
N ALA A 52 -12.39 5.91 7.40
CA ALA A 52 -12.92 4.61 7.01
C ALA A 52 -11.87 3.72 6.34
N TYR A 53 -12.05 2.39 6.37
CA TYR A 53 -11.24 1.43 5.63
C TYR A 53 -11.66 1.39 4.16
N VAL A 54 -11.00 2.19 3.33
CA VAL A 54 -11.39 2.39 1.93
C VAL A 54 -10.22 2.55 0.97
N MET A 55 -8.96 2.62 1.44
CA MET A 55 -7.84 2.97 0.56
C MET A 55 -7.65 1.93 -0.55
N SER A 56 -7.81 0.64 -0.26
CA SER A 56 -7.84 -0.47 -1.25
C SER A 56 -8.83 -0.28 -2.40
N ARG A 57 -9.86 0.55 -2.21
CA ARG A 57 -10.87 0.86 -3.24
C ARG A 57 -10.56 2.14 -4.02
N GLY A 58 -9.44 2.78 -3.71
CA GLY A 58 -8.95 3.98 -4.36
C GLY A 58 -8.50 3.72 -5.79
N ILE A 59 -8.57 4.77 -6.60
CA ILE A 59 -8.06 4.73 -7.98
C ILE A 59 -6.56 5.03 -7.91
N VAL A 60 -5.75 4.14 -8.46
CA VAL A 60 -4.31 4.36 -8.64
C VAL A 60 -4.08 5.26 -9.85
N GLY A 61 -3.15 6.20 -9.72
CA GLY A 61 -2.71 7.08 -10.80
C GLY A 61 -1.25 7.49 -10.63
N ASP A 62 -0.74 8.19 -11.62
CA ASP A 62 0.57 8.83 -11.60
C ASP A 62 0.37 10.34 -11.50
N ILE A 63 1.09 10.99 -10.58
CA ILE A 63 1.17 12.44 -10.45
C ILE A 63 2.63 12.83 -10.48
N ASP A 64 3.04 13.51 -11.55
CA ASP A 64 4.41 13.99 -11.76
C ASP A 64 5.48 12.87 -11.65
N GLY A 65 5.15 11.64 -12.04
CA GLY A 65 6.03 10.47 -11.97
C GLY A 65 5.98 9.71 -10.64
N GLU A 66 5.14 10.15 -9.68
CA GLU A 66 4.91 9.44 -8.43
C GLU A 66 3.60 8.66 -8.48
N MET A 67 3.68 7.35 -8.21
CA MET A 67 2.49 6.50 -8.11
C MET A 67 1.71 6.82 -6.83
N CYS A 68 0.45 7.17 -7.00
CA CYS A 68 -0.46 7.56 -5.93
C CYS A 68 -1.76 6.78 -5.98
N VAL A 69 -2.45 6.73 -4.84
CA VAL A 69 -3.85 6.29 -4.75
C VAL A 69 -4.72 7.46 -4.29
N ALA A 70 -5.80 7.72 -5.03
CA ALA A 70 -6.80 8.71 -4.64
C ALA A 70 -7.83 8.09 -3.69
N SER A 71 -8.09 8.74 -2.54
CA SER A 71 -9.12 8.29 -1.60
C SER A 71 -10.51 8.23 -2.29
N PRO A 72 -11.25 7.11 -2.16
CA PRO A 72 -12.63 7.01 -2.65
C PRO A 72 -13.61 7.98 -2.02
N LEU A 73 -13.25 8.60 -0.89
CA LEU A 73 -14.09 9.55 -0.18
C LEU A 73 -13.84 10.96 -0.72
N TYR A 74 -12.78 11.61 -0.25
CA TYR A 74 -12.55 13.03 -0.52
C TYR A 74 -11.46 13.30 -1.57
N LYS A 75 -10.98 12.26 -2.26
CA LYS A 75 -10.10 12.34 -3.45
C LYS A 75 -8.71 12.92 -3.21
N GLN A 76 -8.24 12.99 -1.97
CA GLN A 76 -6.82 13.27 -1.71
C GLN A 76 -5.96 12.15 -2.27
N HIS A 77 -4.78 12.52 -2.77
CA HIS A 77 -3.83 11.60 -3.36
C HIS A 77 -2.74 11.28 -2.35
N PHE A 78 -2.55 9.99 -2.10
CA PHE A 78 -1.50 9.49 -1.22
C PHE A 78 -0.46 8.74 -2.04
N SER A 79 0.81 9.09 -1.86
CA SER A 79 1.94 8.36 -2.46
C SER A 79 1.95 6.89 -2.00
N LEU A 80 2.06 5.96 -2.94
CA LEU A 80 2.24 4.54 -2.62
C LEU A 80 3.63 4.23 -2.06
N THR A 81 4.61 5.09 -2.35
CA THR A 81 6.00 4.90 -1.90
C THR A 81 6.20 5.46 -0.48
N SER A 82 5.80 6.71 -0.26
CA SER A 82 6.05 7.42 1.01
C SER A 82 4.85 7.43 1.95
N GLY A 83 3.65 7.17 1.44
CA GLY A 83 2.39 7.36 2.18
C GLY A 83 1.93 8.82 2.24
N GLN A 84 2.75 9.79 1.83
CA GLN A 84 2.47 11.21 1.98
C GLN A 84 1.26 11.64 1.16
N CYS A 85 0.34 12.37 1.78
CA CYS A 85 -0.73 13.08 1.08
C CYS A 85 -0.15 14.28 0.32
N LEU A 86 -0.49 14.42 -0.97
CA LEU A 86 0.04 15.47 -1.83
C LEU A 86 -0.58 16.84 -1.55
N GLU A 87 -1.88 16.87 -1.25
CA GLU A 87 -2.62 18.11 -1.00
C GLU A 87 -2.44 18.63 0.43
N ASP A 88 -2.19 17.75 1.40
CA ASP A 88 -2.07 18.11 2.80
C ASP A 88 -0.92 17.37 3.49
N LYS A 89 0.15 18.10 3.78
CA LYS A 89 1.35 17.57 4.43
C LYS A 89 1.12 17.08 5.86
N ALA A 90 -0.02 17.40 6.49
CA ALA A 90 -0.37 16.90 7.81
C ALA A 90 -0.77 15.41 7.82
N HIS A 91 -1.11 14.84 6.65
CA HIS A 91 -1.57 13.47 6.54
C HIS A 91 -0.57 12.58 5.80
N CYS A 92 -0.27 11.43 6.39
CA CYS A 92 0.60 10.42 5.80
C CYS A 92 0.07 9.03 6.18
N LEU A 93 -0.01 8.13 5.21
CA LEU A 93 -0.35 6.73 5.42
C LEU A 93 0.88 5.99 5.96
N LYS A 94 0.66 5.12 6.95
CA LYS A 94 1.66 4.11 7.29
C LYS A 94 1.92 3.21 6.08
N THR A 95 3.19 2.88 5.84
CA THR A 95 3.63 1.99 4.77
C THR A 95 4.36 0.77 5.34
N TRP A 96 4.34 -0.34 4.59
CA TRP A 96 5.07 -1.56 4.93
C TRP A 96 6.04 -1.89 3.80
N GLN A 97 7.23 -2.36 4.18
CA GLN A 97 8.17 -2.90 3.20
C GLN A 97 7.69 -4.28 2.75
N VAL A 98 7.43 -4.41 1.46
CA VAL A 98 6.97 -5.64 0.83
C VAL A 98 7.98 -6.07 -0.24
N THR A 99 8.16 -7.37 -0.36
CA THR A 99 9.01 -7.99 -1.38
C THR A 99 8.21 -9.09 -2.08
N VAL A 100 8.54 -9.34 -3.33
CA VAL A 100 7.97 -10.43 -4.11
C VAL A 100 9.11 -11.36 -4.53
N ASP A 101 9.03 -12.62 -4.10
CA ASP A 101 9.97 -13.67 -4.52
C ASP A 101 9.18 -14.68 -5.36
N ASP A 102 9.50 -14.78 -6.66
CA ASP A 102 8.73 -15.51 -7.67
C ASP A 102 7.26 -15.07 -7.68
N ASN A 103 6.35 -15.87 -7.10
CA ASN A 103 4.92 -15.58 -6.98
C ASN A 103 4.50 -15.27 -5.53
N GLN A 104 5.44 -15.22 -4.58
CA GLN A 104 5.13 -15.05 -3.17
C GLN A 104 5.33 -13.60 -2.72
N VAL A 105 4.26 -12.94 -2.30
CA VAL A 105 4.32 -11.62 -1.65
C VAL A 105 4.63 -11.81 -0.17
N CYS A 106 5.62 -11.09 0.36
CA CYS A 106 6.01 -11.10 1.78
C CYS A 106 6.19 -9.67 2.31
N TYR A 107 5.81 -9.41 3.56
CA TYR A 107 6.26 -8.20 4.28
C TYR A 107 7.54 -8.48 5.07
N LEU A 108 8.34 -7.43 5.25
CA LEU A 108 9.58 -7.48 6.03
C LEU A 108 9.30 -7.09 7.48
N VAL A 109 9.85 -7.87 8.41
CA VAL A 109 9.81 -7.63 9.85
C VAL A 109 11.23 -7.36 10.33
N GLU A 110 11.39 -6.27 11.09
CA GLU A 110 12.61 -5.99 11.84
C GLU A 110 12.51 -6.70 13.21
N GLU A 111 13.47 -7.58 13.49
CA GLU A 111 13.66 -8.22 14.80
C GLU A 111 14.50 -7.37 15.77
#